data_AF-A0AA37FWW4-F1
#
_entry.id   AF-A0AA37FWW4-F1
#
_cell.length_a   1.000
_cell.length_b   1.000
_cell.length_c   1.000
_cell.angle_alpha   90.00
_cell.angle_beta   90.00
_cell.angle_gamma   90.00
#
_symmetry.space_group_name_H-M   'P 1'
#
loop_
_entity.id
_entity.type
_entity.pdbx_description
1 polymer ?
#
loop_
_entity_poly.entity_id
_entity_poly.type
_entity_poly.pdbx_seq_one_letter_code
_entity_poly.pdbx_strand_id
1 'polypeptide(L)'
;MAAPLAAALLLGGWQYWPSADATAPSPQHAGPASPLVRQAAPPSDKSSLQARHEAFLAAEGSLTVPADPGLASLQKLFDEREQLRRQRFTPAEQEQLFAEDRLMEQWTLRRKALAEASDADKPLLASELELWLAEQPQWFREAEANSRLLGDLLALEQLPAAGRDAALREQLGPEAADRLHQLAESQQGFEQQLAGYLAEIRPLPAEARVSQQPEILARWFEPGQWRRVEALTRLTLGEQ
;
A
#
# COMPACT_ATOMS: atom_id res chain seq x y z
N MET A 1 4.79 -29.79 -21.37
CA MET A 1 4.14 -28.51 -21.69
C MET A 1 3.80 -27.85 -20.37
N ALA A 2 4.56 -26.82 -19.97
CA ALA A 2 4.40 -26.15 -18.69
C ALA A 2 3.52 -24.91 -18.89
N ALA A 3 2.41 -24.84 -18.17
CA ALA A 3 1.55 -23.67 -18.13
C ALA A 3 2.16 -22.62 -17.17
N PRO A 4 2.10 -21.32 -17.49
CA PRO A 4 2.62 -20.28 -16.61
C PRO A 4 1.65 -20.06 -15.44
N LEU A 5 2.15 -20.21 -14.22
CA LEU A 5 1.43 -19.90 -12.98
C LEU A 5 1.37 -18.37 -12.82
N ALA A 6 0.24 -17.78 -13.20
CA ALA A 6 -0.12 -16.43 -12.78
C ALA A 6 -0.57 -16.49 -11.32
N ALA A 7 0.33 -16.21 -10.38
CA ALA A 7 0.02 -16.12 -8.96
C ALA A 7 -0.50 -14.72 -8.63
N ALA A 8 -1.82 -14.62 -8.41
CA ALA A 8 -2.44 -13.45 -7.81
C ALA A 8 -2.00 -13.32 -6.35
N LEU A 9 -1.17 -12.31 -6.06
CA LEU A 9 -0.77 -11.93 -4.71
C LEU A 9 -1.93 -11.22 -4.00
N LEU A 10 -2.71 -11.97 -3.22
CA LEU A 10 -3.59 -11.42 -2.18
C LEU A 10 -2.89 -11.49 -0.82
N LEU A 11 -2.18 -10.42 -0.46
CA LEU A 11 -1.64 -10.22 0.88
C LEU A 11 -2.67 -9.50 1.76
N GLY A 12 -3.40 -10.27 2.57
CA GLY A 12 -4.15 -9.76 3.72
C GLY A 12 -3.26 -9.77 4.96
N GLY A 13 -2.49 -8.70 5.16
CA GLY A 13 -1.69 -8.51 6.38
C GLY A 13 -2.58 -8.15 7.57
N TRP A 14 -2.52 -8.95 8.64
CA TRP A 14 -3.10 -8.61 9.94
C TRP A 14 -2.06 -7.86 10.76
N GLN A 15 -2.27 -6.56 10.99
CA GLN A 15 -1.48 -5.77 11.94
C GLN A 15 -2.21 -5.74 13.29
N TYR A 16 -1.66 -6.47 14.26
CA TYR A 16 -1.95 -6.27 15.69
C TYR A 16 -1.16 -5.06 16.18
N TRP A 17 -1.86 -3.98 16.55
CA TRP A 17 -1.26 -2.84 17.25
C TRP A 17 -1.51 -3.00 18.76
N PRO A 18 -0.48 -2.99 19.62
CA PRO A 18 -0.71 -2.93 21.07
C PRO A 18 -0.95 -1.47 21.49
N SER A 19 -2.05 -1.23 22.19
CA SER A 19 -2.37 0.03 22.85
C SER A 19 -1.40 0.29 24.00
N ALA A 20 -0.65 1.39 23.94
CA ALA A 20 0.10 1.88 25.08
C ALA A 20 -0.79 2.84 25.89
N ASP A 21 -1.25 2.37 27.05
CA ASP A 21 -1.76 3.22 28.12
C ASP A 21 -0.63 4.14 28.62
N ALA A 22 -0.81 5.45 28.49
CA ALA A 22 0.09 6.44 29.07
C ALA A 22 -0.69 7.35 30.04
N THR A 23 -0.65 6.96 31.31
CA THR A 23 -1.07 7.78 32.45
C THR A 23 -0.15 8.99 32.57
N ALA A 24 -0.68 10.20 32.39
CA ALA A 24 0.07 11.44 32.57
C ALA A 24 0.04 11.90 34.06
N PRO A 25 1.16 12.38 34.63
CA PRO A 25 1.14 13.15 35.87
C PRO A 25 1.14 14.66 35.59
N SER A 26 0.25 15.39 36.28
CA SER A 26 0.25 16.86 36.35
C SER A 26 1.36 17.39 37.26
N PRO A 27 1.90 18.59 36.99
CA PRO A 27 2.26 19.48 38.07
C PRO A 27 1.68 20.90 37.89
N GLN A 28 1.15 21.41 39.00
CA GLN A 28 0.74 22.80 39.21
C GLN A 28 1.97 23.66 39.50
N HIS A 29 2.07 24.84 38.91
CA HIS A 29 2.65 26.02 39.58
C HIS A 29 2.10 27.31 38.96
N ALA A 30 1.57 28.18 39.81
CA ALA A 30 1.09 29.53 39.52
C ALA A 30 2.19 30.58 39.78
N GLY A 31 2.23 31.63 38.96
CA GLY A 31 3.04 32.85 39.14
C GLY A 31 2.82 33.86 38.00
N PRO A 32 2.95 35.19 38.22
CA PRO A 32 1.95 36.17 37.79
C PRO A 32 2.18 36.87 36.43
N ALA A 33 1.15 37.64 36.06
CA ALA A 33 0.84 38.23 34.77
C ALA A 33 1.85 39.23 34.16
N SER A 34 1.89 39.24 32.82
CA SER A 34 2.15 40.43 32.00
C SER A 34 1.13 40.46 30.85
N PRO A 35 0.41 41.57 30.62
CA PRO A 35 -0.64 41.64 29.63
C PRO A 35 -0.02 42.05 28.29
N LEU A 36 0.25 41.07 27.43
CA LEU A 36 0.49 41.33 26.01
C LEU A 36 -0.57 40.55 25.24
N VAL A 37 -1.46 41.34 24.66
CA VAL A 37 -2.53 41.02 23.71
C VAL A 37 -2.29 39.66 23.03
N ARG A 38 -2.85 38.61 23.64
CA ARG A 38 -3.08 37.36 22.93
C ARG A 38 -4.47 37.55 22.34
N GLN A 39 -4.52 38.01 21.09
CA GLN A 39 -5.71 37.79 20.28
C GLN A 39 -5.95 36.28 20.35
N ALA A 40 -6.99 35.89 21.08
CA ALA A 40 -7.42 34.52 21.13
C ALA A 40 -7.74 34.14 19.68
N ALA A 41 -6.92 33.25 19.09
CA ALA A 41 -7.37 32.52 17.93
C ALA A 41 -8.75 31.95 18.31
N PRO A 42 -9.81 32.19 17.52
CA PRO A 42 -11.11 31.63 17.83
C PRO A 42 -10.95 30.11 17.97
N PRO A 43 -11.66 29.48 18.93
CA PRO A 43 -11.60 28.03 19.08
C PRO A 43 -11.91 27.42 17.71
N SER A 44 -10.99 26.61 17.20
CA SER A 44 -11.21 25.85 15.98
C SER A 44 -12.30 24.83 16.28
N ASP A 45 -13.54 25.24 16.07
CA ASP A 45 -14.70 24.36 16.18
C ASP A 45 -14.43 23.20 15.21
N LYS A 46 -14.27 21.98 15.72
CA LYS A 46 -14.01 20.78 14.89
C LYS A 46 -15.10 20.63 13.81
N SER A 47 -16.32 21.07 14.12
CA SER A 47 -17.44 21.20 13.17
C SER A 47 -17.15 22.18 12.02
N SER A 48 -16.45 23.28 12.27
CA SER A 48 -16.04 24.25 11.25
C SER A 48 -14.90 23.76 10.35
N LEU A 49 -13.95 22.99 10.90
CA LEU A 49 -12.88 22.36 10.10
C LEU A 49 -13.47 21.28 9.19
N GLN A 50 -14.34 20.43 9.76
CA GLN A 50 -15.01 19.38 9.00
C GLN A 50 -15.87 19.96 7.87
N ALA A 51 -16.67 21.00 8.12
CA ALA A 51 -17.46 21.65 7.08
C ALA A 51 -16.59 22.26 5.96
N ARG A 52 -15.43 22.86 6.31
CA ARG A 52 -14.45 23.34 5.32
C ARG A 52 -13.83 22.20 4.53
N HIS A 53 -13.61 21.05 5.15
CA HIS A 53 -13.10 19.84 4.51
C HIS A 53 -14.12 19.22 3.53
N GLU A 54 -15.38 19.08 3.92
CA GLU A 54 -16.44 18.62 3.03
C GLU A 54 -16.62 19.55 1.82
N ALA A 55 -16.58 20.87 2.06
CA ALA A 55 -16.62 21.87 0.99
C ALA A 55 -15.38 21.82 0.09
N PHE A 56 -14.21 21.45 0.63
CA PHE A 56 -13.00 21.20 -0.16
C PHE A 56 -13.18 19.99 -1.06
N LEU A 57 -13.63 18.85 -0.53
CA LEU A 57 -13.86 17.63 -1.33
C LEU A 57 -14.88 17.84 -2.45
N ALA A 58 -15.94 18.60 -2.20
CA ALA A 58 -16.93 18.95 -3.23
C ALA A 58 -16.32 19.83 -4.35
N ALA A 59 -15.48 20.80 -3.98
CA ALA A 59 -14.79 21.66 -4.94
C ALA A 59 -13.72 20.89 -5.73
N GLU A 60 -12.97 20.01 -5.07
CA GLU A 60 -11.98 19.13 -5.68
C GLU A 60 -12.62 18.15 -6.67
N GLY A 61 -13.76 17.54 -6.30
CA GLY A 61 -14.52 16.67 -7.20
C GLY A 61 -15.10 17.39 -8.44
N SER A 62 -15.10 18.72 -8.44
CA SER A 62 -15.50 19.54 -9.59
C SER A 62 -14.32 19.92 -10.50
N LEU A 63 -13.08 19.61 -10.10
CA LEU A 63 -11.92 19.85 -10.94
C LEU A 63 -11.95 18.94 -12.17
N THR A 64 -11.56 19.50 -13.31
CA THR A 64 -11.54 18.74 -14.56
C THR A 64 -10.32 17.83 -14.58
N VAL A 65 -10.55 16.51 -14.51
CA VAL A 65 -9.48 15.53 -14.71
C VAL A 65 -9.04 15.59 -16.18
N PRO A 66 -7.75 15.79 -16.47
CA PRO A 66 -7.27 15.79 -17.84
C PRO A 66 -7.55 14.47 -18.55
N ALA A 67 -8.05 14.55 -19.80
CA ALA A 67 -8.26 13.35 -20.63
C ALA A 67 -6.94 12.67 -21.01
N ASP A 68 -5.86 13.45 -21.12
CA ASP A 68 -4.49 12.94 -21.22
C ASP A 68 -3.71 13.38 -19.98
N PRO A 69 -3.25 12.45 -19.12
CA PRO A 69 -2.51 12.75 -17.90
C PRO A 69 -1.01 12.98 -18.19
N GLY A 70 -0.68 13.83 -19.15
CA GLY A 70 0.69 14.31 -19.40
C GLY A 70 1.23 15.18 -18.25
N LEU A 71 2.53 15.40 -18.17
CA LEU A 71 3.14 16.18 -17.08
C LEU A 71 2.49 17.56 -16.90
N ALA A 72 2.34 18.31 -17.99
CA ALA A 72 1.81 19.67 -17.93
C ALA A 72 0.34 19.72 -17.45
N SER A 73 -0.47 18.72 -17.82
CA SER A 73 -1.87 18.67 -17.41
C SER A 73 -2.02 18.25 -15.95
N LEU A 74 -1.19 17.31 -15.47
CA LEU A 74 -1.12 16.93 -14.06
C LEU A 74 -0.63 18.07 -13.18
N GLN A 75 0.40 18.81 -13.62
CA GLN A 75 0.90 19.97 -12.90
C GLN A 75 -0.23 21.00 -12.69
N LYS A 76 -0.96 21.32 -13.76
CA LYS A 76 -2.08 22.24 -13.69
C LYS A 76 -3.16 21.76 -12.70
N LEU A 77 -3.53 20.47 -12.75
CA LEU A 77 -4.52 19.91 -11.84
C LEU A 77 -4.08 20.02 -10.38
N PHE A 78 -2.82 19.67 -10.07
CA PHE A 78 -2.31 19.74 -8.70
C PHE A 78 -2.12 21.19 -8.22
N ASP A 79 -1.79 22.12 -9.11
CA ASP A 79 -1.76 23.55 -8.79
C ASP A 79 -3.17 24.09 -8.44
N GLU A 80 -4.20 23.66 -9.18
CA GLU A 80 -5.61 24.00 -8.89
C GLU A 80 -6.05 23.42 -7.53
N ARG A 81 -5.69 22.16 -7.22
CA ARG A 81 -5.94 21.55 -5.90
C ARG A 81 -5.25 22.32 -4.79
N GLU A 82 -3.98 22.69 -4.97
CA GLU A 82 -3.22 23.47 -4.00
C GLU A 82 -3.83 24.86 -3.79
N GLN A 83 -4.35 25.49 -4.84
CA GLN A 83 -5.07 26.76 -4.71
C GLN A 83 -6.35 26.59 -3.87
N LEU A 84 -7.11 25.52 -4.07
CA LEU A 84 -8.29 25.21 -3.25
C LEU A 84 -7.93 25.01 -1.77
N ARG A 85 -6.80 24.34 -1.49
CA ARG A 85 -6.28 24.15 -0.12
C ARG A 85 -5.96 25.51 0.52
N ARG A 86 -5.20 26.36 -0.18
CA ARG A 86 -4.79 27.69 0.33
C ARG A 86 -5.95 28.65 0.58
N GLN A 87 -7.05 28.52 -0.16
CA GLN A 87 -8.25 29.32 0.05
C GLN A 87 -9.01 28.97 1.34
N ARG A 88 -8.90 27.73 1.82
CA ARG A 88 -9.78 27.17 2.87
C ARG A 88 -9.06 26.83 4.17
N PHE A 89 -7.76 26.55 4.11
CA PHE A 89 -6.98 26.04 5.24
C PHE A 89 -5.77 26.91 5.53
N THR A 90 -5.46 27.08 6.81
CA THR A 90 -4.21 27.68 7.26
C THR A 90 -3.01 26.78 6.92
N PRO A 91 -1.77 27.29 6.87
CA PRO A 91 -0.59 26.46 6.60
C PRO A 91 -0.44 25.26 7.56
N ALA A 92 -0.78 25.43 8.85
CA ALA A 92 -0.73 24.35 9.82
C ALA A 92 -1.81 23.28 9.57
N GLU A 93 -3.03 23.70 9.23
CA GLU A 93 -4.10 22.78 8.82
C GLU A 93 -3.75 22.04 7.53
N GLN A 94 -3.07 22.70 6.59
CA GLN A 94 -2.64 22.07 5.35
C GLN A 94 -1.60 20.97 5.59
N GLU A 95 -0.62 21.23 6.45
CA GLU A 95 0.38 20.23 6.81
C GLU A 95 -0.25 19.06 7.56
N GLN A 96 -1.23 19.32 8.44
CA GLN A 96 -1.91 18.26 9.17
C GLN A 96 -2.81 17.38 8.29
N LEU A 97 -3.49 17.97 7.31
CA LEU A 97 -4.52 17.27 6.53
C LEU A 97 -4.03 16.74 5.19
N PHE A 98 -3.03 17.37 4.57
CA PHE A 98 -2.68 17.12 3.17
C PHE A 98 -1.18 16.88 2.93
N ALA A 99 -0.37 16.73 3.98
CA ALA A 99 1.07 16.49 3.80
C ALA A 99 1.34 15.24 2.95
N GLU A 100 0.66 14.13 3.24
CA GLU A 100 0.80 12.87 2.49
C GLU A 100 0.30 13.01 1.06
N ASP A 101 -0.88 13.61 0.84
CA ASP A 101 -1.42 13.83 -0.51
C ASP A 101 -0.47 14.68 -1.36
N ARG A 102 0.05 15.78 -0.82
CA ARG A 102 1.03 16.63 -1.52
C ARG A 102 2.33 15.90 -1.79
N LEU A 103 2.75 15.01 -0.89
CA LEU A 103 3.94 14.19 -1.11
C LEU A 103 3.73 13.26 -2.31
N MET A 104 2.58 12.60 -2.37
CA MET A 104 2.19 11.72 -3.49
C MET A 104 2.04 12.50 -4.81
N GLU A 105 1.49 13.71 -4.79
CA GLU A 105 1.39 14.60 -5.95
C GLU A 105 2.78 14.97 -6.49
N GLN A 106 3.67 15.43 -5.61
CA GLN A 106 5.05 15.78 -5.99
C GLN A 106 5.81 14.56 -6.53
N TRP A 107 5.66 13.41 -5.88
CA TRP A 107 6.24 12.16 -6.35
C TRP A 107 5.75 11.80 -7.76
N THR A 108 4.44 11.90 -7.99
CA THR A 108 3.83 11.63 -9.29
C THR A 108 4.38 12.56 -10.37
N LEU A 109 4.43 13.86 -10.11
CA LEU A 109 4.95 14.85 -11.07
C LEU A 109 6.41 14.58 -11.40
N ARG A 110 7.25 14.31 -10.40
CA ARG A 110 8.68 14.04 -10.63
C ARG A 110 8.91 12.77 -11.45
N ARG A 111 8.18 11.70 -11.15
CA ARG A 111 8.23 10.47 -11.96
C ARG A 111 7.75 10.70 -13.39
N LYS A 112 6.68 11.48 -13.55
CA LYS A 112 6.14 11.83 -14.86
C LYS A 112 7.15 12.66 -15.66
N ALA A 113 7.80 13.63 -15.01
CA ALA A 113 8.87 14.43 -15.61
C ALA A 113 10.03 13.56 -16.08
N LEU A 114 10.49 12.61 -15.26
CA LEU A 114 11.54 11.68 -15.66
C LEU A 114 11.12 10.78 -16.84
N ALA A 115 9.86 10.33 -16.87
CA ALA A 115 9.34 9.47 -17.93
C ALA A 115 9.21 10.21 -19.28
N GLU A 116 8.82 11.49 -19.25
CA GLU A 116 8.64 12.33 -20.44
C GLU A 116 9.92 13.07 -20.87
N ALA A 117 10.98 13.03 -20.05
CA ALA A 117 12.23 13.71 -20.33
C ALA A 117 12.94 13.16 -21.58
N SER A 118 13.74 14.03 -22.20
CA SER A 118 14.67 13.62 -23.26
C SER A 118 15.75 12.71 -22.69
N ASP A 119 16.35 11.85 -23.52
CA ASP A 119 17.44 10.97 -23.08
C ASP A 119 18.67 11.74 -22.54
N ALA A 120 18.85 13.00 -22.98
CA ALA A 120 19.89 13.87 -22.46
C ALA A 120 19.62 14.35 -21.02
N ASP A 121 18.35 14.57 -20.66
CA ASP A 121 17.95 15.13 -19.36
C ASP A 121 17.65 14.05 -18.32
N LYS A 122 17.33 12.82 -18.74
CA LYS A 122 17.00 11.69 -17.86
C LYS A 122 18.02 11.43 -16.74
N PRO A 123 19.35 11.41 -16.98
CA PRO A 123 20.32 11.14 -15.92
C PRO A 123 20.29 12.21 -14.83
N LEU A 124 20.13 13.48 -15.21
CA LEU A 124 20.03 14.60 -14.27
C LEU A 124 18.76 14.47 -13.42
N LEU A 125 17.61 14.31 -14.07
CA LEU A 125 16.32 14.19 -13.38
C LEU A 125 16.24 12.96 -12.48
N ALA A 126 16.87 11.84 -12.88
CA ALA A 126 16.96 10.65 -12.04
C ALA A 126 17.76 10.94 -10.75
N SER A 127 18.90 11.62 -10.87
CA SER A 127 19.71 12.00 -9.72
C SER A 127 18.99 12.98 -8.79
N GLU A 128 18.31 13.98 -9.34
CA GLU A 128 17.49 14.91 -8.56
C GLU A 128 16.35 14.20 -7.82
N LEU A 129 15.74 13.20 -8.47
CA LEU A 129 14.68 12.41 -7.87
C LEU A 129 15.19 11.58 -6.69
N GLU A 130 16.37 10.98 -6.81
CA GLU A 130 17.01 10.23 -5.73
C GLU A 130 17.38 11.11 -4.54
N LEU A 131 17.94 12.29 -4.80
CA LEU A 131 18.25 13.27 -3.75
C LEU A 131 16.98 13.73 -3.04
N TRP A 132 15.93 14.06 -3.79
CA TRP A 132 14.64 14.44 -3.20
C TRP A 132 14.05 13.29 -2.38
N LEU A 133 14.08 12.05 -2.88
CA LEU A 133 13.62 10.87 -2.14
C LEU A 133 14.36 10.69 -0.81
N ALA A 134 15.67 10.93 -0.78
CA ALA A 134 16.48 10.81 0.42
C ALA A 134 16.03 11.77 1.54
N GLU A 135 15.40 12.89 1.21
CA GLU A 135 14.88 13.88 2.16
C GLU A 135 13.46 13.58 2.67
N GLN A 136 12.76 12.60 2.08
CA GLN A 136 11.37 12.30 2.44
C GLN A 136 11.23 11.53 3.75
N PRO A 137 10.02 11.45 4.36
CA PRO A 137 9.79 10.65 5.55
C PRO A 137 10.21 9.18 5.37
N GLN A 138 10.65 8.54 6.47
CA GLN A 138 11.16 7.16 6.44
C GLN A 138 10.13 6.18 5.86
N TRP A 139 8.87 6.26 6.30
CA TRP A 139 7.79 5.38 5.83
C TRP A 139 7.62 5.45 4.30
N PHE A 140 7.82 6.63 3.71
CA PHE A 140 7.68 6.84 2.27
C PHE A 140 8.87 6.23 1.50
N ARG A 141 10.09 6.46 1.99
CA ARG A 141 11.30 5.84 1.42
C ARG A 141 11.24 4.32 1.46
N GLU A 142 10.75 3.75 2.57
CA GLU A 142 10.58 2.31 2.71
C GLU A 142 9.51 1.75 1.76
N ALA A 143 8.37 2.43 1.62
CA ALA A 143 7.34 2.03 0.67
C ALA A 143 7.84 2.02 -0.78
N GLU A 144 8.62 3.04 -1.17
CA GLU A 144 9.23 3.12 -2.50
C GLU A 144 10.32 2.05 -2.72
N ALA A 145 11.18 1.83 -1.72
CA ALA A 145 12.19 0.76 -1.79
C ALA A 145 11.53 -0.62 -1.92
N ASN A 146 10.48 -0.89 -1.15
CA ASN A 146 9.72 -2.13 -1.22
C ASN A 146 9.02 -2.31 -2.57
N SER A 147 8.44 -1.24 -3.12
CA SER A 147 7.79 -1.28 -4.43
C SER A 147 8.78 -1.59 -5.56
N ARG A 148 9.98 -1.01 -5.51
CA ARG A 148 11.08 -1.33 -6.45
C ARG A 148 11.52 -2.78 -6.31
N LEU A 149 11.75 -3.23 -5.08
CA LEU A 149 12.14 -4.61 -4.79
C LEU A 149 11.13 -5.62 -5.36
N LEU A 150 9.82 -5.38 -5.23
CA LEU A 150 8.80 -6.25 -5.81
C LEU A 150 8.87 -6.30 -7.35
N GLY A 151 9.13 -5.15 -7.99
CA GLY A 151 9.35 -5.09 -9.44
C GLY A 151 10.58 -5.88 -9.88
N ASP A 152 11.67 -5.75 -9.13
CA ASP A 152 12.91 -6.47 -9.40
C ASP A 152 12.74 -7.98 -9.23
N LEU A 153 12.06 -8.42 -8.17
CA LEU A 153 11.72 -9.83 -7.96
C LEU A 153 10.90 -10.39 -9.13
N LEU A 154 9.91 -9.65 -9.61
CA LEU A 154 9.11 -10.05 -10.76
C LEU A 154 9.95 -10.14 -12.05
N ALA A 155 10.93 -9.25 -12.24
CA ALA A 155 11.85 -9.32 -13.36
C ALA A 155 12.77 -10.55 -13.27
N LEU A 156 13.26 -10.88 -12.08
CA LEU A 156 14.07 -12.07 -11.83
C LEU A 156 13.27 -13.37 -12.08
N GLU A 157 11.98 -13.40 -11.77
CA GLU A 157 11.11 -14.55 -12.08
C GLU A 157 11.05 -14.87 -13.58
N GLN A 158 11.31 -13.90 -14.46
CA GLN A 158 11.35 -14.12 -15.91
C GLN A 158 12.67 -14.77 -16.38
N LEU A 159 13.72 -14.77 -15.55
CA LEU A 159 15.00 -15.41 -15.89
C LEU A 159 14.88 -16.94 -15.83
N PRO A 160 15.67 -17.68 -16.64
CA PRO A 160 15.77 -19.14 -16.51
C PRO A 160 16.24 -19.56 -15.11
N ALA A 161 15.72 -20.69 -14.62
CA ALA A 161 15.98 -21.18 -13.25
C ALA A 161 17.48 -21.26 -12.89
N ALA A 162 18.34 -21.65 -13.84
CA ALA A 162 19.78 -21.79 -13.61
C ALA A 162 20.50 -20.46 -13.28
N GLY A 163 19.98 -19.32 -13.74
CA GLY A 163 20.57 -17.99 -13.46
C GLY A 163 19.83 -17.21 -12.37
N ARG A 164 18.60 -17.59 -12.05
CA ARG A 164 17.73 -16.86 -11.13
C ARG A 164 18.24 -16.90 -9.69
N ASP A 165 18.62 -18.07 -9.20
CA ASP A 165 19.03 -18.24 -7.79
C ASP A 165 20.32 -17.48 -7.47
N ALA A 166 21.27 -17.46 -8.42
CA ALA A 166 22.49 -16.67 -8.30
C ALA A 166 22.17 -15.17 -8.24
N ALA A 167 21.32 -14.68 -9.14
CA ALA A 167 20.91 -13.28 -9.18
C ALA A 167 20.12 -12.86 -7.91
N LEU A 168 19.24 -13.73 -7.41
CA LEU A 168 18.49 -13.49 -6.16
C LEU A 168 19.44 -13.34 -4.96
N ARG A 169 20.42 -14.23 -4.83
CA ARG A 169 21.40 -14.19 -3.72
C ARG A 169 22.31 -12.97 -3.81
N GLU A 170 22.69 -12.56 -5.01
CA GLU A 170 23.48 -11.36 -5.24
C GLU A 170 22.69 -10.09 -4.86
N GLN A 171 21.42 -10.01 -5.25
CA GLN A 171 20.61 -8.82 -5.04
C GLN A 171 20.07 -8.66 -3.60
N LEU A 172 19.70 -9.77 -2.94
CA LEU A 172 19.00 -9.74 -1.65
C LEU A 172 19.84 -10.25 -0.47
N GLY A 173 20.98 -10.88 -0.77
CA GLY A 173 21.73 -11.66 0.21
C GLY A 173 21.17 -13.07 0.43
N PRO A 174 21.97 -13.96 1.04
CA PRO A 174 21.62 -15.37 1.20
C PRO A 174 20.39 -15.59 2.09
N GLU A 175 20.24 -14.84 3.18
CA GLU A 175 19.13 -15.04 4.12
C GLU A 175 17.77 -14.69 3.51
N ALA A 176 17.71 -13.62 2.72
CA ALA A 176 16.49 -13.22 2.05
C ALA A 176 16.13 -14.19 0.92
N ALA A 177 17.11 -14.65 0.15
CA ALA A 177 16.91 -15.68 -0.86
C ALA A 177 16.38 -16.99 -0.24
N ASP A 178 16.96 -17.45 0.87
CA ASP A 178 16.53 -18.66 1.55
C ASP A 178 15.08 -18.56 2.06
N ARG A 179 14.67 -17.39 2.59
CA ARG A 179 13.27 -17.15 2.96
C ARG A 179 12.31 -17.22 1.76
N LEU A 180 12.72 -16.73 0.60
CA LEU A 180 11.91 -16.82 -0.62
C LEU A 180 11.80 -18.26 -1.11
N HIS A 181 12.87 -19.04 -1.04
CA HIS A 181 12.82 -20.48 -1.34
C HIS A 181 11.88 -21.22 -0.39
N GLN A 182 11.99 -20.98 0.92
CA GLN A 182 11.10 -21.57 1.90
C GLN A 182 9.63 -21.18 1.65
N LEU A 183 9.39 -19.93 1.27
CA LEU A 183 8.05 -19.47 0.89
C LEU A 183 7.54 -20.23 -0.34
N ALA A 184 8.35 -20.39 -1.39
CA ALA A 184 7.97 -21.12 -2.60
C ALA A 184 7.68 -22.61 -2.31
N GLU A 185 8.49 -23.26 -1.49
CA GLU A 185 8.25 -24.63 -1.03
C GLU A 185 6.94 -24.74 -0.23
N SER A 186 6.68 -23.78 0.67
CA SER A 186 5.44 -23.74 1.45
C SER A 186 4.20 -23.58 0.54
N GLN A 187 4.32 -22.80 -0.52
CA GLN A 187 3.25 -22.61 -1.51
C GLN A 187 3.00 -23.89 -2.30
N GLN A 188 4.05 -24.55 -2.79
CA GLN A 188 3.91 -25.83 -3.49
C GLN A 188 3.31 -26.91 -2.60
N GLY A 189 3.72 -27.00 -1.33
CA GLY A 189 3.14 -27.92 -0.36
C GLY A 189 1.64 -27.66 -0.13
N PHE A 190 1.28 -26.38 0.05
CA PHE A 190 -0.12 -25.99 0.18
C PHE A 190 -0.95 -26.31 -1.08
N GLU A 191 -0.43 -26.06 -2.27
CA GLU A 191 -1.10 -26.37 -3.53
C GLU A 191 -1.34 -27.86 -3.72
N GLN A 192 -0.37 -28.71 -3.35
CA GLN A 192 -0.53 -30.17 -3.38
C GLN A 192 -1.60 -30.65 -2.39
N GLN A 193 -1.62 -30.10 -1.16
CA GLN A 193 -2.66 -30.37 -0.17
C GLN A 193 -4.04 -29.94 -0.69
N LEU A 194 -4.14 -28.76 -1.31
CA LEU A 194 -5.37 -28.24 -1.88
C LEU A 194 -5.86 -29.12 -3.03
N ALA A 195 -4.95 -29.57 -3.90
CA ALA A 195 -5.30 -30.48 -5.00
C ALA A 195 -5.87 -31.81 -4.46
N GLY A 196 -5.26 -32.37 -3.40
CA GLY A 196 -5.77 -33.57 -2.72
C GLY A 196 -7.15 -33.37 -2.11
N TYR A 197 -7.33 -32.28 -1.36
CA TYR A 197 -8.63 -31.88 -0.81
C TYR A 197 -9.71 -31.71 -1.89
N LEU A 198 -9.40 -31.00 -2.98
CA LEU A 198 -10.34 -30.78 -4.08
C LEU A 198 -10.67 -32.09 -4.80
N ALA A 199 -9.75 -33.05 -4.86
CA ALA A 199 -10.01 -34.38 -5.41
C ALA A 199 -11.00 -35.20 -4.57
N GLU A 200 -11.04 -35.00 -3.25
CA GLU A 200 -12.03 -35.63 -2.37
C GLU A 200 -13.42 -34.95 -2.47
N ILE A 201 -13.46 -33.62 -2.63
CA ILE A 201 -14.71 -32.86 -2.64
C ILE A 201 -15.42 -32.81 -4.01
N ARG A 202 -14.67 -32.70 -5.11
CA ARG A 202 -15.23 -32.56 -6.46
C ARG A 202 -16.19 -33.72 -6.85
N PRO A 203 -15.93 -35.00 -6.53
CA PRO A 203 -16.85 -36.08 -6.90
C PRO A 203 -18.12 -36.14 -6.05
N LEU A 204 -18.19 -35.42 -4.91
CA LEU A 204 -19.38 -35.43 -4.05
C LEU A 204 -20.51 -34.61 -4.68
N PRO A 205 -21.78 -35.08 -4.61
CA PRO A 205 -22.94 -34.27 -4.97
C PRO A 205 -23.07 -33.08 -4.01
N ALA A 206 -23.70 -32.00 -4.46
CA ALA A 206 -23.74 -30.72 -3.74
C ALA A 206 -24.34 -30.85 -2.33
N GLU A 207 -25.36 -31.69 -2.16
CA GLU A 207 -26.03 -31.93 -0.88
C GLU A 207 -25.10 -32.64 0.12
N ALA A 208 -24.30 -33.61 -0.36
CA ALA A 208 -23.32 -34.31 0.46
C ALA A 208 -22.11 -33.43 0.78
N ARG A 209 -21.74 -32.54 -0.14
CA ARG A 209 -20.62 -31.60 0.01
C ARG A 209 -20.85 -30.66 1.19
N VAL A 210 -22.03 -30.06 1.30
CA VAL A 210 -22.36 -29.13 2.40
C VAL A 210 -22.18 -29.80 3.77
N SER A 211 -22.57 -31.07 3.91
CA SER A 211 -22.47 -31.79 5.18
C SER A 211 -21.08 -32.36 5.46
N GLN A 212 -20.35 -32.82 4.44
CA GLN A 212 -19.06 -33.51 4.62
C GLN A 212 -17.84 -32.60 4.48
N GLN A 213 -18.00 -31.40 3.91
CA GLN A 213 -16.90 -30.47 3.70
C GLN A 213 -16.17 -30.09 4.99
N PRO A 214 -16.82 -29.80 6.14
CA PRO A 214 -16.10 -29.47 7.37
C PRO A 214 -15.19 -30.60 7.87
N GLU A 215 -15.65 -31.85 7.77
CA GLU A 215 -14.88 -33.03 8.19
C GLU A 215 -13.70 -33.30 7.24
N ILE A 216 -13.93 -33.20 5.93
CA ILE A 216 -12.87 -33.33 4.93
C ILE A 216 -11.85 -32.20 5.12
N LEU A 217 -12.31 -30.97 5.34
CA LEU A 217 -11.43 -29.82 5.51
C LEU A 217 -10.56 -29.99 6.76
N ALA A 218 -11.10 -30.47 7.88
CA ALA A 218 -10.34 -30.77 9.09
C ALA A 218 -9.30 -31.90 8.92
N ARG A 219 -9.43 -32.77 7.92
CA ARG A 219 -8.43 -33.81 7.59
C ARG A 219 -7.25 -33.26 6.78
N TRP A 220 -7.46 -32.20 6.01
CA TRP A 220 -6.46 -31.65 5.08
C TRP A 220 -5.79 -30.37 5.60
N PHE A 221 -6.47 -29.57 6.42
CA PHE A 221 -6.01 -28.24 6.80
C PHE A 221 -6.29 -27.90 8.26
N GLU A 222 -5.38 -27.12 8.86
CA GLU A 222 -5.52 -26.57 10.21
C GLU A 222 -6.59 -25.45 10.26
N PRO A 223 -7.29 -25.25 11.40
CA PRO A 223 -8.37 -24.26 11.54
C PRO A 223 -8.06 -22.85 11.05
N GLY A 224 -6.80 -22.40 11.19
CA GLY A 224 -6.36 -21.09 10.72
C GLY A 224 -6.43 -20.91 9.20
N GLN A 225 -6.41 -22.00 8.43
CA GLN A 225 -6.38 -22.00 6.97
C GLN A 225 -7.77 -22.20 6.34
N TRP A 226 -8.79 -22.52 7.15
CA TRP A 226 -10.11 -22.92 6.65
C TRP A 226 -10.76 -21.85 5.78
N ARG A 227 -10.76 -20.59 6.24
CA ARG A 227 -11.33 -19.47 5.47
C ARG A 227 -10.70 -19.30 4.09
N ARG A 228 -9.38 -19.51 3.97
CA ARG A 228 -8.67 -19.43 2.69
C ARG A 228 -9.08 -20.58 1.77
N VAL A 229 -9.12 -21.81 2.30
CA VAL A 229 -9.44 -23.01 1.52
C VAL A 229 -10.89 -22.98 1.04
N GLU A 230 -11.84 -22.59 1.91
CA GLU A 230 -13.24 -22.44 1.52
C GLU A 230 -13.43 -21.42 0.40
N ALA A 231 -12.77 -20.26 0.49
CA ALA A 231 -12.83 -19.25 -0.56
C ALA A 231 -12.28 -19.78 -1.90
N LEU A 232 -11.13 -20.46 -1.88
CA LEU A 232 -10.54 -21.08 -3.06
C LEU A 232 -11.43 -22.20 -3.64
N THR A 233 -12.12 -22.94 -2.77
CA THR A 233 -13.04 -24.01 -3.16
C THR A 233 -14.25 -23.46 -3.88
N ARG A 234 -14.86 -22.40 -3.36
CA ARG A 234 -15.98 -21.69 -4.01
C ARG A 234 -15.59 -21.18 -5.40
N LEU A 235 -14.42 -20.54 -5.51
CA LEU A 235 -13.89 -20.05 -6.78
C LEU A 235 -13.64 -21.18 -7.79
N THR A 236 -13.12 -22.31 -7.34
CA THR A 236 -12.78 -23.45 -8.23
C THR A 236 -13.98 -24.30 -8.62
N LEU A 237 -15.03 -24.36 -7.79
CA LEU A 237 -16.27 -25.10 -8.05
C LEU A 237 -17.39 -24.24 -8.65
N GLY A 238 -17.21 -22.91 -8.72
CA GLY A 238 -18.21 -21.98 -9.26
C GLY A 238 -19.43 -21.81 -8.35
N GLU A 239 -19.29 -22.11 -7.06
CA GLU A 239 -20.35 -21.99 -6.06
C GLU A 239 -20.33 -20.56 -5.50
N GLN A 240 -21.40 -19.79 -5.76
CA GLN A 240 -21.60 -18.44 -5.23
C GLN A 240 -22.31 -18.48 -3.87
#